data_AF-A0A1G9VHE1-F1
#
_entry.id   AF-A0A1G9VHE1-F1
#
_cell.length_a   1.000
_cell.length_b   1.000
_cell.length_c   1.000
_cell.angle_alpha   90.00
_cell.angle_beta   90.00
_cell.angle_gamma   90.00
#
_symmetry.space_group_name_H-M   'P 1'
#
loop_
_entity.id
_entity.type
_entity.pdbx_description
1 polymer ?
#
loop_
_entity_poly.entity_id
_entity_poly.type
_entity_poly.pdbx_seq_one_letter_code
_entity_poly.pdbx_strand_id
1 'polypeptide(L)' 'MYKVTGLVKGGIRVEFYQDNKELLFDTYDEAAAFIEKTKQENTLPDNYQLLIEEVAR' A
#
# COMPACT_ATOMS: atom_id res chain seq x y z
N MET A 1 -7.81 -11.15 -3.54
CA MET A 1 -7.55 -10.16 -2.48
C MET A 1 -6.25 -9.46 -2.82
N TYR A 2 -6.16 -8.18 -2.54
CA TYR A 2 -5.02 -7.32 -2.87
C TYR A 2 -4.49 -6.68 -1.60
N LYS A 3 -3.18 -6.52 -1.49
CA LYS A 3 -2.55 -5.77 -0.41
C LYS A 3 -1.73 -4.63 -0.97
N VAL A 4 -1.70 -3.52 -0.25
CA VAL A 4 -0.80 -2.40 -0.58
C VAL A 4 0.45 -2.54 0.26
N THR A 5 1.61 -2.60 -0.38
CA THR A 5 2.93 -2.62 0.26
C THR A 5 3.75 -1.40 -0.14
N GLY A 6 4.56 -0.92 0.78
CA GLY A 6 5.46 0.21 0.57
C GLY A 6 6.87 -0.29 0.32
N LEU A 7 7.56 0.29 -0.65
CA LEU A 7 8.96 0.03 -0.92
C LEU A 7 9.75 1.30 -0.67
N VAL A 8 10.68 1.25 0.29
CA VAL A 8 11.58 2.37 0.58
C VAL A 8 12.79 2.31 -0.36
N LYS A 9 13.32 3.47 -0.79
CA LYS A 9 14.64 3.54 -1.44
C LYS A 9 15.67 2.76 -0.60
N GLY A 10 16.14 1.65 -1.16
CA GLY A 10 16.95 0.64 -0.44
C GLY A 10 16.39 -0.78 -0.49
N GLY A 11 15.18 -0.97 -1.04
CA GLY A 11 14.58 -2.29 -1.24
C GLY A 11 13.90 -2.87 -0.01
N ILE A 12 13.71 -2.05 1.04
CA ILE A 12 12.99 -2.45 2.24
C ILE A 12 11.50 -2.40 1.94
N ARG A 13 10.84 -3.56 2.06
CA ARG A 13 9.37 -3.67 1.99
C ARG A 13 8.78 -3.34 3.36
N VAL A 14 7.79 -2.47 3.37
CA VAL A 14 7.06 -2.02 4.54
C VAL A 14 5.60 -2.37 4.32
N GLU A 15 5.02 -3.12 5.24
CA GLU A 15 3.61 -3.47 5.20
C GLU A 15 2.81 -2.40 5.93
N PHE A 16 1.70 -1.97 5.33
CA PHE A 16 0.81 -1.02 5.97
C PHE A 16 -0.10 -1.75 6.93
N TYR A 17 -0.07 -1.33 8.19
CA TYR A 17 -0.99 -1.79 9.22
C TYR A 17 -1.92 -0.64 9.58
N GLN A 18 -3.23 -0.90 9.50
CA GLN A 18 -4.25 -0.03 10.08
C GLN A 18 -4.97 -0.82 11.17
N ASP A 19 -5.08 -0.27 12.38
CA ASP A 19 -5.74 -0.93 13.52
C ASP A 19 -5.18 -2.34 13.83
N ASN A 20 -3.85 -2.53 13.73
CA ASN A 20 -3.15 -3.83 13.86
C ASN A 20 -3.62 -4.91 12.85
N LYS A 21 -4.22 -4.50 11.73
CA LYS A 21 -4.61 -5.39 10.63
C LYS A 21 -3.86 -5.03 9.37
N GLU A 22 -3.50 -6.06 8.61
CA GLU A 22 -2.97 -5.91 7.26
C GLU A 22 -3.99 -5.16 6.40
N LEU A 23 -3.50 -4.19 5.63
CA LEU A 23 -4.33 -3.43 4.71
C LEU A 23 -4.67 -4.31 3.49
N LEU A 24 -5.80 -5.00 3.58
CA LEU A 24 -6.32 -5.89 2.55
C LEU A 24 -7.52 -5.26 1.86
N PHE A 25 -7.55 -5.39 0.53
CA PHE A 25 -8.61 -4.92 -0.35
C PHE A 25 -9.17 -6.10 -1.13
N ASP A 26 -10.48 -6.08 -1.38
CA ASP A 26 -11.13 -7.15 -2.15
C ASP A 26 -10.81 -7.00 -3.64
N THR A 27 -10.71 -5.75 -4.11
CA THR A 27 -10.47 -5.40 -5.52
C THR A 27 -9.20 -4.58 -5.72
N TYR A 28 -8.67 -4.62 -6.95
CA TYR A 28 -7.55 -3.79 -7.36
C TYR A 28 -7.92 -2.30 -7.33
N ASP A 29 -9.14 -1.95 -7.75
CA ASP A 29 -9.61 -0.56 -7.80
C ASP A 29 -9.64 0.08 -6.41
N GLU A 30 -10.04 -0.65 -5.37
CA GLU A 30 -10.00 -0.16 -3.98
C GLU A 30 -8.57 0.08 -3.50
N ALA A 31 -7.65 -0.84 -3.80
CA ALA A 31 -6.24 -0.67 -3.48
C ALA A 31 -5.63 0.54 -4.21
N ALA A 32 -5.98 0.75 -5.47
CA ALA A 32 -5.52 1.89 -6.26
C ALA A 32 -6.09 3.22 -5.73
N ALA A 33 -7.37 3.27 -5.37
CA ALA A 33 -7.99 4.44 -4.77
C ALA A 33 -7.34 4.81 -3.43
N PHE A 34 -6.95 3.82 -2.62
CA PHE A 34 -6.19 4.07 -1.39
C PHE A 34 -4.83 4.72 -1.69
N ILE A 35 -4.05 4.17 -2.62
CA ILE A 35 -2.75 4.74 -3.02
C ILE A 35 -2.91 6.20 -3.49
N GLU A 36 -3.91 6.48 -4.31
CA GLU A 36 -4.16 7.83 -4.82
C GLU A 36 -4.52 8.80 -3.70
N LYS A 37 -5.39 8.38 -2.77
CA LYS A 37 -5.74 9.18 -1.60
C LYS A 37 -4.52 9.46 -0.73
N THR A 38 -3.70 8.46 -0.43
CA THR A 38 -2.48 8.64 0.39
C THR A 38 -1.47 9.57 -0.28
N LYS A 39 -1.36 9.53 -1.62
CA LYS A 39 -0.54 10.49 -2.39
C LYS A 39 -1.10 11.91 -2.30
N GLN A 40 -2.42 12.10 -2.41
CA GLN A 40 -3.06 13.40 -2.31
C GLN A 40 -2.93 14.01 -0.90
N GLU A 41 -3.02 13.18 0.13
CA GLU A 41 -2.85 13.60 1.53
C GLU A 41 -1.37 13.89 1.88
N ASN A 42 -0.44 13.65 0.94
CA ASN A 42 1.00 13.88 1.08
C ASN A 42 1.60 13.25 2.34
N THR A 43 1.03 12.11 2.76
CA THR A 43 1.41 11.38 3.97
C THR A 43 2.56 10.41 3.73
N LEU A 44 2.92 10.17 2.46
CA LEU A 44 4.04 9.31 2.07
C LEU A 44 5.32 10.12 1.95
N PRO A 45 6.41 9.71 2.62
CA PRO A 45 7.72 10.31 2.39
C PRO A 45 8.17 10.08 0.93
N ASP A 46 8.88 11.04 0.33
CA ASP A 46 9.32 11.02 -1.08
C ASP A 46 10.13 9.78 -1.50
N ASN A 47 10.68 9.04 -0.54
CA ASN A 47 11.46 7.83 -0.76
C ASN A 47 10.63 6.54 -0.71
N TYR A 48 9.31 6.63 -0.58
CA TYR A 48 8.39 5.50 -0.59
C TYR A 48 7.71 5.35 -1.96
N GLN A 49 7.63 4.10 -2.41
CA GLN A 49 6.84 3.70 -3.56
C GLN A 49 5.76 2.70 -3.09
N LEU A 50 4.49 3.00 -3.37
CA LEU A 50 3.41 2.07 -3.09
C LEU A 50 3.25 1.06 -4.24
N LEU A 51 3.07 -0.20 -3.89
CA LEU A 51 2.86 -1.34 -4.77
C LEU A 51 1.57 -2.04 -4.37
N ILE A 52 0.82 -2.52 -5.36
CA ILE A 52 -0.34 -3.39 -5.14
C ILE A 52 0.13 -4.81 -5.43
N GLU A 53 0.06 -5.69 -4.44
CA GLU A 53 0.37 -7.10 -4.58
C GLU A 53 -0.93 -7.91 -4.49
N GLU A 54 -1.11 -8.85 -5.42
CA GLU A 54 -2.19 -9.83 -5.32
C GLU A 54 -1.84 -10.87 -4.26
N VAL A 55 -2.71 -11.02 -3.27
CA VAL A 55 -2.62 -12.09 -2.29
C VAL A 55 -3.32 -13.30 -2.90
N ALA A 56 -2.55 -14.06 -3.69
CA ALA A 56 -2.98 -15.38 -4.16
C ALA A 56 -3.04 -16.34 -2.97
N ARG A 57 -4.20 -16.96 -2.77
CA ARG A 57 -4.47 -17.89 -1.67
C ARG A 57 -3.99 -19.30 -1.99
#